data_AF-A0A2J6MM05-F1
#
_entry.id   AF-A0A2J6MM05-F1
#
_cell.length_a   1.000
_cell.length_b   1.000
_cell.length_c   1.000
_cell.angle_alpha   90.00
_cell.angle_beta   90.00
_cell.angle_gamma   90.00
#
_symmetry.space_group_name_H-M   'P 1'
#
loop_
_entity.id
_entity.type
_entity.pdbx_description
1 polymer ?
#
loop_
_entity_poly.entity_id
_entity_poly.type
_entity_poly.pdbx_seq_one_letter_code
_entity_poly.pdbx_strand_id
1 'polypeptide(L)' 'MPIAIQKIGKDLYKQVFDITLYSKSGEQFHVVTVNNVSSQECSISGVDIYLVSRKFGADEP' A
#
# COMPACT_ATOMS: atom_id res chain seq x y z
N MET A 1 -3.65 0.84 -8.81
CA MET A 1 -4.11 2.13 -8.26
C MET A 1 -4.24 1.98 -6.74
N PRO A 2 -3.97 3.03 -5.94
CA PRO A 2 -4.13 2.93 -4.49
C PRO A 2 -5.59 2.67 -4.11
N ILE A 3 -5.79 1.89 -3.05
CA ILE A 3 -7.13 1.61 -2.50
C ILE A 3 -7.61 2.73 -1.57
N ALA A 4 -6.68 3.55 -1.08
CA ALA A 4 -7.00 4.76 -0.33
C ALA A 4 -5.92 5.83 -0.57
N ILE A 5 -6.36 7.10 -0.63
CA ILE A 5 -5.49 8.26 -0.68
C ILE A 5 -6.01 9.29 0.32
N GLN A 6 -5.13 9.85 1.13
CA GLN A 6 -5.44 10.93 2.05
C GLN A 6 -4.49 12.10 1.81
N LYS A 7 -5.02 13.32 1.65
CA LYS A 7 -4.20 14.53 1.64
C LYS A 7 -3.82 14.89 3.08
N ILE A 8 -2.52 14.97 3.36
CA ILE A 8 -1.98 15.22 4.72
C ILE A 8 -1.17 16.52 4.80
N GLY A 9 -0.99 17.23 3.67
CA GLY A 9 -0.29 18.50 3.63
C GLY A 9 -0.36 19.19 2.26
N LYS A 10 0.44 20.25 2.10
CA LYS A 10 0.62 20.93 0.80
C LYS A 10 1.42 20.01 -0.11
N ASP A 11 0.78 19.55 -1.18
CA ASP A 11 1.34 18.58 -2.11
C ASP A 11 1.92 17.32 -1.44
N LEU A 12 1.28 16.88 -0.35
CA LEU A 12 1.69 15.70 0.40
C LEU A 12 0.47 14.83 0.68
N TYR A 13 0.58 13.57 0.29
CA TYR A 13 -0.49 12.59 0.37
C TYR A 13 0.02 11.30 1.00
N LYS A 14 -0.79 10.65 1.80
CA LYS A 14 -0.59 9.27 2.24
C LYS A 14 -1.36 8.35 1.30
N GLN A 15 -0.69 7.32 0.78
CA GLN A 15 -1.30 6.33 -0.10
C GLN A 15 -1.24 4.96 0.54
N VAL A 16 -2.28 4.16 0.26
CA VAL A 16 -2.38 2.76 0.66
C VAL A 16 -2.59 1.92 -0.58
N PHE A 17 -1.76 0.90 -0.76
CA PHE A 17 -1.91 -0.08 -1.84
C PHE A 17 -2.17 -1.47 -1.26
N ASP A 18 -3.00 -2.23 -1.96
CA ASP A 18 -3.28 -3.64 -1.71
C ASP A 18 -2.81 -4.42 -2.94
N ILE A 19 -1.68 -5.13 -2.81
CA ILE A 19 -0.96 -5.71 -3.95
C ILE A 19 -0.42 -7.11 -3.64
N THR A 20 -0.25 -7.90 -4.70
CA THR A 20 0.45 -9.19 -4.63
C THR A 20 1.86 -9.05 -5.20
N LEU A 21 2.86 -9.37 -4.39
CA LEU A 21 4.26 -9.45 -4.78
C LEU A 21 4.65 -10.91 -5.07
N TYR A 22 5.65 -11.09 -5.93
CA TYR A 22 6.19 -12.39 -6.29
C TYR A 22 7.69 -12.40 -5.98
N SER A 23 8.15 -13.40 -5.22
CA SER A 23 9.59 -13.62 -5.08
C SER A 23 10.20 -14.12 -6.40
N LYS A 24 11.52 -14.14 -6.47
CA LYS A 24 12.24 -14.74 -7.61
C LYS A 24 11.93 -16.22 -7.80
N SER A 25 11.55 -16.94 -6.73
CA SER A 25 11.12 -18.35 -6.81
C SER A 25 9.65 -18.53 -7.20
N GLY A 26 8.89 -17.43 -7.36
CA GLY A 26 7.47 -17.44 -7.71
C GLY A 26 6.53 -17.52 -6.52
N GLU A 27 7.04 -17.46 -5.29
CA GLU A 27 6.21 -17.40 -4.08
C GLU A 27 5.43 -16.09 -4.02
N GLN A 28 4.16 -16.16 -3.66
CA GLN A 28 3.25 -15.03 -3.63
C GLN A 28 3.11 -14.45 -2.22
N PHE A 29 3.18 -13.13 -2.13
CA PHE A 29 2.98 -12.38 -0.89
C PHE A 29 1.89 -11.34 -1.12
N HIS A 30 0.78 -11.47 -0.41
CA HIS A 30 -0.23 -10.43 -0.38
C HIS A 30 0.17 -9.39 0.67
N VAL A 31 0.34 -8.14 0.25
CA VAL A 31 0.83 -7.08 1.12
C VAL A 31 -0.01 -5.83 1.00
N VAL A 32 -0.10 -5.10 2.11
CA VAL A 32 -0.56 -3.71 2.13
C VAL A 32 0.66 -2.81 2.27
N THR A 33 0.81 -1.80 1.42
CA THR A 33 1.88 -0.81 1.54
C THR A 33 1.32 0.55 1.93
N VAL A 34 2.09 1.28 2.74
CA VAL A 34 1.75 2.65 3.15
C VAL A 34 2.98 3.54 2.94
N ASN A 35 2.81 4.62 2.21
CA ASN A 35 3.86 5.61 2.02
C ASN A 35 3.29 7.01 1.79
N ASN A 36 4.14 8.02 1.98
CA ASN A 36 3.81 9.40 1.65
C ASN A 36 4.34 9.74 0.24
N VAL A 37 3.59 10.51 -0.54
CA VAL A 37 3.88 10.89 -1.93
C VAL A 37 3.55 12.37 -2.17
N SER A 38 4.05 12.93 -3.28
CA SER A 38 3.60 14.23 -3.82
C SER A 38 3.15 14.09 -5.27
N SER A 39 2.76 15.21 -5.88
CA SER A 39 2.52 15.28 -7.33
C SER A 39 3.77 15.02 -8.18
N GLN A 40 4.97 15.14 -7.62
CA GLN A 40 6.24 14.98 -8.33
C GLN A 40 6.97 13.68 -7.99
N GLU A 41 6.86 13.22 -6.75
CA GLU A 41 7.59 12.06 -6.26
C GLU A 41 6.62 10.97 -5.79
N CYS A 42 6.79 9.78 -6.37
CA CYS A 42 6.00 8.60 -6.05
C CYS A 42 6.31 8.00 -4.68
N SER A 43 7.38 8.47 -4.01
CA SER A 43 7.62 8.21 -2.60
C SER A 43 8.52 9.28 -1.99
N ILE A 44 7.98 10.03 -1.04
CA ILE A 44 8.69 11.03 -0.23
C ILE A 44 9.20 10.43 1.08
N SER A 45 8.58 9.35 1.54
CA SER A 45 9.01 8.58 2.71
C SER A 45 9.55 7.21 2.30
N GLY A 46 10.12 6.49 3.28
CA GLY A 46 10.19 5.03 3.20
C GLY A 46 8.80 4.43 3.03
N VAL A 47 8.77 3.19 2.51
CA VAL A 47 7.53 2.43 2.30
C VAL A 47 7.41 1.42 3.43
N ASP A 48 6.34 1.53 4.21
CA ASP A 48 5.97 0.49 5.17
C ASP A 48 5.25 -0.63 4.42
N ILE A 49 5.64 -1.88 4.66
CA ILE A 49 5.06 -3.07 4.01
C ILE A 49 4.53 -4.00 5.10
N TYR A 50 3.24 -4.32 5.00
CA TYR A 50 2.52 -5.21 5.91
C TYR A 50 2.14 -6.48 5.17
N LEU A 51 2.58 -7.65 5.67
CA LEU A 51 2.16 -8.94 5.14
C LEU A 51 0.74 -9.27 5.62
N VAL A 52 -0.17 -9.55 4.68
CA VAL A 52 -1.55 -9.91 4.99
C VAL A 52 -1.61 -11.41 5.32
N SER A 53 -1.80 -11.74 6.59
CA SER A 53 -1.97 -13.14 7.02
C SER A 53 -3.40 -13.65 6.84
N ARG A 54 -4.39 -12.76 6.86
CA ARG A 54 -5.81 -13.05 6.63
C ARG A 54 -6.51 -11.81 6.07
N LYS A 55 -7.45 -12.03 5.15
CA LYS A 55 -8.31 -11.00 4.57
C LYS A 55 -9.76 -11.40 4.80
N PHE A 56 -10.57 -10.45 5.27
CA PHE A 56 -12.01 -10.63 5.46
C PHE A 56 -12.77 -9.93 4.34
N GLY A 57 -13.86 -10.54 3.88
CA GLY A 57 -14.83 -9.87 3.01
C GLY A 57 -15.65 -8.83 3.76
N ALA A 58 -16.31 -7.92 3.04
CA ALA A 58 -17.22 -6.94 3.66
C ALA A 58 -18.42 -7.61 4.38
N ASP A 59 -18.73 -8.85 4.02
CA ASP A 59 -19.82 -9.64 4.57
C ASP A 59 -19.37 -10.61 5.68
N GLU A 60 -18.07 -10.61 6.03
CA GLU A 60 -17.53 -11.43 7.11
C GLU A 60 -17.27 -10.58 8.36
N PRO A 61 -17.74 -11.02 9.56
CA PRO A 61 -17.66 -10.26 10.81
C PRO A 61 -16.24 -10.08 11.35
#